data_AF-A5ZPE4-F1
#
_entry.id   AF-A5ZPE4-F1
#
_cell.length_a   1.000
_cell.length_b   1.000
_cell.length_c   1.000
_cell.angle_alpha   90.00
_cell.angle_beta   90.00
_cell.angle_gamma   90.00
#
_symmetry.space_group_name_H-M   'P 1'
#
loop_
_entity.id
_entity.type
_entity.pdbx_description
1 polymer ?
#
loop_
_entity_poly.entity_id
_entity_poly.type
_entity_poly.pdbx_seq_one_letter_code
_entity_poly.pdbx_strand_id
1 'polypeptide(L)'
;MVQMTEISEKEAAAEMLLEAKGFENAIVNLTGETADVVVPEAELEDAQRAQIEDIVKRKTGITPENIVITPLNEGNDEAATDTTSESDGEEKTDEQQTDTYREQETSGEDIVTEGIYD
;
A
#
# COMPACT_ATOMS: atom_id res chain seq x y z
N MET A 1 -5.94 -8.66 27.89
CA MET A 1 -6.73 -7.42 27.83
C MET A 1 -5.82 -6.21 27.55
N VAL A 2 -4.80 -6.33 26.67
CA VAL A 2 -3.79 -5.26 26.48
C VAL A 2 -4.00 -4.52 25.15
N GLN A 3 -4.39 -5.25 24.10
CA GLN A 3 -4.56 -4.68 22.75
C GLN A 3 -5.64 -3.60 22.64
N MET A 4 -6.70 -3.66 23.46
CA MET A 4 -7.78 -2.65 23.40
C MET A 4 -7.35 -1.30 23.99
N THR A 5 -6.39 -1.29 24.91
CA THR A 5 -5.86 -0.05 25.50
C THR A 5 -4.86 0.61 24.56
N GLU A 6 -4.02 -0.19 23.90
CA GLU A 6 -3.01 0.33 22.98
C GLU A 6 -3.62 1.07 21.78
N ILE A 7 -4.77 0.60 21.28
CA ILE A 7 -5.50 1.27 20.19
C ILE A 7 -6.01 2.64 20.65
N SER A 8 -6.70 2.69 21.80
CA SER A 8 -7.23 3.95 22.33
C SER A 8 -6.15 4.96 22.71
N GLU A 9 -4.99 4.51 23.19
CA GLU A 9 -3.85 5.41 23.45
C GLU A 9 -3.29 6.00 22.15
N LYS A 10 -3.23 5.20 21.08
CA LYS A 10 -2.77 5.66 19.76
C LYS A 10 -3.75 6.63 19.11
N GLU A 11 -5.06 6.38 19.22
CA GLU A 11 -6.14 7.28 18.80
C GLU A 11 -5.97 8.65 19.46
N ALA A 12 -5.96 8.68 20.80
CA ALA A 12 -5.82 9.91 21.57
C ALA A 12 -4.51 10.65 21.23
N ALA A 13 -3.40 9.93 21.06
CA ALA A 13 -2.12 10.55 20.69
C ALA A 13 -2.12 11.13 19.27
N ALA A 14 -2.86 10.54 18.33
CA ALA A 14 -3.03 11.07 16.98
C ALA A 14 -3.91 12.33 17.00
N GLU A 15 -5.07 12.26 17.65
CA GLU A 15 -6.01 13.39 17.80
C GLU A 15 -5.32 14.61 18.42
N MET A 16 -4.60 14.43 19.52
CA MET A 16 -3.85 15.52 20.17
C MET A 16 -2.84 16.20 19.23
N LEU A 17 -2.21 15.45 18.34
CA LEU A 17 -1.28 16.03 17.37
C LEU A 17 -2.00 16.71 16.21
N LEU A 18 -3.13 16.18 15.78
CA LEU A 18 -3.97 16.80 14.76
C LEU A 18 -4.48 18.15 15.27
N GLU A 19 -4.98 18.22 16.50
CA GLU A 19 -5.40 19.48 17.15
C GLU A 19 -4.23 20.47 17.24
N ALA A 20 -3.05 20.02 17.69
CA ALA A 20 -1.86 20.87 17.80
C ALA A 20 -1.38 21.43 16.44
N LYS A 21 -1.81 20.84 15.32
CA LYS A 21 -1.52 21.29 13.95
C LYS A 21 -2.57 22.24 13.39
N GLY A 22 -3.70 22.41 14.08
CA GLY A 22 -4.81 23.25 13.66
C GLY A 22 -6.03 22.48 13.16
N PHE A 23 -6.01 21.13 13.18
CA PHE A 23 -7.18 20.31 12.88
C PHE A 23 -8.05 20.14 14.13
N GLU A 24 -8.65 21.23 14.59
CA GLU A 24 -9.48 21.24 15.79
C GLU A 24 -10.68 20.30 15.65
N ASN A 25 -11.01 19.56 16.71
CA ASN A 25 -12.11 18.59 16.74
C ASN A 25 -12.00 17.47 15.68
N ALA A 26 -10.80 17.19 15.18
CA ALA A 26 -10.57 16.01 14.36
C ALA A 26 -10.70 14.73 15.20
N ILE A 27 -11.43 13.75 14.68
CA ILE A 27 -11.67 12.46 15.34
C ILE A 27 -10.95 11.37 14.57
N VAL A 28 -10.26 10.48 15.29
CA VAL A 28 -9.55 9.33 14.71
C VAL A 28 -10.16 8.06 15.25
N ASN A 29 -10.65 7.21 14.35
CA ASN A 29 -11.11 5.87 14.68
C ASN A 29 -10.17 4.83 14.10
N LEU A 30 -9.67 3.93 14.94
CA LEU A 30 -8.79 2.85 14.54
C LEU A 30 -9.51 1.52 14.69
N THR A 31 -9.68 0.83 13.56
CA THR A 31 -10.28 -0.50 13.47
C THR A 31 -9.19 -1.54 13.18
N GLY A 32 -8.24 -1.67 14.11
CA GLY A 32 -7.14 -2.63 14.02
C GLY A 32 -6.08 -2.24 12.98
N GLU A 33 -6.37 -2.49 11.71
CA GLU A 33 -5.46 -2.27 10.58
C GLU A 33 -5.85 -1.06 9.71
N THR A 34 -7.03 -0.49 9.94
CA THR A 34 -7.58 0.66 9.22
C THR A 34 -7.78 1.87 10.12
N ALA A 35 -7.65 3.06 9.54
CA ALA A 35 -7.84 4.33 10.24
C ALA A 35 -8.81 5.23 9.49
N ASP A 36 -9.84 5.68 10.18
CA ASP A 36 -10.81 6.65 9.68
C ASP A 36 -10.59 7.97 10.43
N VAL A 37 -10.32 9.03 9.67
CA VAL A 37 -10.10 10.38 10.21
C VAL A 37 -11.22 11.29 9.73
N VAL A 38 -11.96 11.86 10.66
CA VAL A 38 -13.01 12.85 10.37
C VAL A 38 -12.49 14.22 10.77
N VAL A 39 -12.43 15.14 9.82
CA VAL A 39 -11.96 16.52 10.07
C VAL A 39 -13.10 17.49 9.80
N PRO A 40 -13.48 18.35 10.76
CA PRO A 40 -14.52 19.35 10.58
C PRO A 40 -14.00 20.60 9.84
N GLU A 41 -13.25 20.37 8.76
CA GLU A 41 -12.93 21.38 7.75
C GLU A 41 -13.67 21.04 6.46
N ALA A 42 -14.22 22.06 5.80
CA ALA A 42 -14.97 21.91 4.57
C ALA A 42 -14.06 21.52 3.39
N GLU A 43 -12.82 22.01 3.38
CA GLU A 43 -11.85 21.77 2.33
C GLU A 43 -10.49 21.46 2.98
N LEU A 44 -9.85 20.39 2.51
CA LEU A 44 -8.49 20.02 2.91
C LEU A 44 -7.59 20.08 1.68
N GLU A 45 -6.58 20.93 1.72
CA GLU A 45 -5.52 20.96 0.73
C GLU A 45 -4.70 19.66 0.76
N ASP A 46 -4.06 19.29 -0.36
CA ASP A 46 -3.21 18.09 -0.44
C ASP A 46 -2.10 18.09 0.62
N ALA A 47 -1.55 19.27 0.94
CA ALA A 47 -0.56 19.42 2.00
C ALA A 47 -1.13 19.10 3.39
N GLN A 48 -2.39 19.46 3.65
CA GLN A 48 -3.08 19.14 4.89
C GLN A 48 -3.41 17.65 4.97
N ARG A 49 -3.91 17.05 3.88
CA ARG A 49 -4.14 15.60 3.78
C ARG A 49 -2.87 14.80 4.06
N ALA A 50 -1.77 15.15 3.39
CA ALA A 50 -0.47 14.51 3.61
C ALA A 50 0.03 14.65 5.06
N GLN A 51 -0.23 15.79 5.72
CA GLN A 51 0.11 15.96 7.14
C GLN A 51 -0.70 15.05 8.05
N ILE A 52 -2.02 14.92 7.79
CA ILE A 52 -2.90 14.03 8.54
C ILE A 52 -2.43 12.58 8.39
N GLU A 53 -2.18 12.13 7.17
CA GLU A 53 -1.67 10.77 6.87
C GLU A 53 -0.35 10.48 7.59
N ASP A 54 0.61 11.41 7.54
CA ASP A 54 1.92 11.24 8.18
C ASP A 54 1.82 11.16 9.71
N ILE A 55 0.94 11.97 10.32
CA ILE A 55 0.70 11.94 11.76
C ILE A 55 0.10 10.61 12.17
N VAL A 56 -0.97 10.18 11.50
CA VAL A 56 -1.67 8.94 11.80
C VAL A 56 -0.73 7.75 11.60
N LYS A 57 -0.04 7.66 10.46
CA LYS A 57 0.98 6.62 10.20
C LYS A 57 2.02 6.53 11.31
N ARG A 58 2.59 7.67 11.73
CA ARG A 58 3.64 7.70 12.76
C ARG A 58 3.13 7.27 14.14
N LYS A 59 1.86 7.50 14.46
CA LYS A 59 1.28 7.17 15.77
C LYS A 59 0.67 5.78 15.83
N THR A 60 0.01 5.36 14.78
CA THR A 60 -0.78 4.13 14.78
C THR A 60 0.01 2.97 14.19
N GLY A 61 0.89 3.25 13.24
CA GLY A 61 1.63 2.27 12.44
C GLY A 61 0.87 1.83 11.18
N ILE A 62 -0.29 2.42 10.91
CA ILE A 62 -1.13 2.10 9.75
C ILE A 62 -0.53 2.73 8.50
N THR A 63 -0.52 1.99 7.40
CA THR A 63 -0.01 2.48 6.12
C THR A 63 -1.00 3.47 5.50
N PRO A 64 -0.52 4.49 4.75
CA PRO A 64 -1.39 5.53 4.19
C PRO A 64 -2.54 5.00 3.33
N GLU A 65 -2.33 3.86 2.66
CA GLU A 65 -3.34 3.17 1.85
C GLU A 65 -4.59 2.74 2.65
N ASN A 66 -4.47 2.60 3.97
CA ASN A 66 -5.54 2.21 4.89
C ASN A 66 -6.05 3.38 5.73
N ILE A 67 -5.68 4.62 5.40
CA ILE A 67 -6.11 5.84 6.09
C ILE A 67 -7.14 6.55 5.22
N VAL A 68 -8.37 6.68 5.70
CA VAL A 68 -9.46 7.38 5.01
C VAL A 68 -9.71 8.71 5.69
N ILE A 69 -9.59 9.82 4.95
CA ILE A 69 -9.83 11.17 5.46
C ILE A 69 -11.17 11.69 4.93
N THR A 70 -12.10 11.91 5.84
CA THR A 70 -13.43 12.48 5.56
C THR A 70 -13.50 13.93 6.03
N PRO A 71 -13.34 14.92 5.13
CA PRO A 71 -13.65 16.31 5.45
C PRO A 71 -15.16 16.49 5.60
N LEU A 72 -15.59 17.17 6.66
CA LEU A 72 -17.00 17.47 6.89
C LEU A 72 -17.30 18.88 6.36
N ASN A 73 -17.78 18.96 5.13
CA ASN A 73 -18.53 20.13 4.68
C ASN A 73 -19.99 19.93 5.10
N GLU A 74 -20.59 20.86 5.84
CA GLU A 74 -21.98 20.79 6.33
C GLU A 74 -23.06 20.75 5.22
N GLY A 75 -22.72 20.45 3.96
CA GLY A 75 -23.65 20.52 2.84
C GLY A 75 -23.36 19.70 1.58
N ASN A 76 -22.36 18.81 1.51
CA ASN A 76 -22.18 17.98 0.29
C ASN A 76 -21.47 16.65 0.58
N ASP A 77 -22.25 15.57 0.60
CA ASP A 77 -21.79 14.18 0.61
C ASP A 77 -21.24 13.84 -0.79
N GLU A 78 -20.01 14.26 -1.07
CA GLU A 78 -19.26 13.76 -2.22
C GLU A 78 -17.91 13.27 -1.70
N ALA A 79 -17.88 12.00 -1.32
CA ALA A 79 -16.66 11.24 -1.11
C ALA A 79 -15.78 11.41 -2.33
N ALA A 80 -14.71 12.20 -2.18
CA ALA A 80 -13.64 12.29 -3.15
C ALA A 80 -12.97 10.92 -3.24
N THR A 81 -13.43 10.12 -4.20
CA THR A 81 -12.72 8.96 -4.72
C THR A 81 -11.51 9.50 -5.48
N ASP A 82 -10.36 9.60 -4.82
CA ASP A 82 -9.10 9.76 -5.53
C ASP A 82 -8.04 8.85 -4.94
N THR A 83 -7.97 7.63 -5.48
CA THR A 83 -6.71 6.93 -5.64
C THR A 83 -6.85 5.95 -6.81
N THR A 84 -6.91 6.46 -8.04
CA THR A 84 -6.39 5.69 -9.18
C THR A 84 -4.87 5.68 -9.00
N SER A 85 -4.38 4.64 -8.32
CA SER A 85 -2.97 4.32 -8.25
C SER A 85 -2.57 3.71 -9.60
N GLU A 86 -2.29 4.54 -10.59
CA GLU A 86 -1.50 4.13 -11.76
C GLU A 86 -0.02 4.15 -11.36
N SER A 87 0.43 3.12 -10.64
CA SER A 87 1.83 2.73 -10.65
C SER A 87 2.11 1.89 -11.89
N ASP A 88 2.43 2.56 -12.99
CA ASP A 88 3.20 1.96 -14.08
C ASP A 88 4.65 1.81 -13.57
N GLY A 89 5.05 0.58 -13.26
CA GLY A 89 6.32 0.30 -12.61
C GLY A 89 6.59 -1.18 -12.39
N GLU A 90 6.38 -2.00 -13.42
CA GLU A 90 6.83 -3.40 -13.41
C GLU A 90 8.02 -3.59 -14.35
N GLU A 91 9.22 -3.28 -13.86
CA GLU A 91 10.45 -3.87 -14.38
C GLU A 91 10.62 -5.25 -13.72
N LYS A 92 10.31 -6.32 -14.45
CA LYS A 92 10.57 -7.71 -14.04
C LYS A 92 11.28 -8.47 -15.16
N THR A 93 12.58 -8.60 -14.93
CA THR A 93 13.60 -9.47 -15.52
C THR A 93 13.11 -10.84 -15.99
N ASP A 94 13.61 -11.17 -17.17
CA ASP A 94 13.84 -12.46 -17.84
C ASP A 94 14.02 -13.69 -16.92
N GLU A 95 13.12 -14.68 -17.00
CA GLU A 95 13.39 -16.10 -16.67
C GLU A 95 12.54 -17.05 -17.55
N GLN A 96 13.06 -17.32 -18.74
CA GLN A 96 13.03 -18.57 -19.53
C GLN A 96 11.89 -19.58 -19.30
N GLN A 97 10.98 -19.68 -20.27
CA GLN A 97 10.22 -20.90 -20.56
C GLN A 97 11.03 -21.81 -21.48
N THR A 98 11.49 -22.96 -20.97
CA THR A 98 12.00 -24.06 -21.81
C THR A 98 11.03 -25.22 -21.73
N ASP A 99 10.17 -25.36 -22.74
CA ASP A 99 9.57 -26.66 -23.05
C ASP A 99 9.31 -26.74 -24.56
N THR A 100 10.37 -27.07 -25.29
CA THR A 100 10.26 -27.51 -26.69
C THR A 100 10.48 -29.02 -26.71
N TYR A 101 9.38 -29.76 -26.69
CA TYR A 101 9.35 -31.17 -27.08
C TYR A 101 9.76 -31.27 -28.54
N ARG A 102 11.03 -31.59 -28.80
CA ARG A 102 11.53 -31.90 -30.12
C ARG A 102 11.49 -33.41 -30.32
N GLU A 103 10.54 -33.83 -31.12
CA GLU A 103 10.36 -35.18 -31.64
C GLU A 103 11.63 -35.58 -32.41
N GLN A 104 12.29 -36.67 -31.98
CA GLN A 104 13.41 -37.26 -32.73
C GLN A 104 12.88 -38.37 -33.62
N GLU A 105 12.67 -38.05 -34.89
CA GLU A 105 12.52 -39.02 -35.96
C GLU A 105 13.91 -39.60 -36.31
N THR A 106 14.07 -40.88 -36.02
CA THR A 106 14.76 -41.92 -36.82
C THR A 106 15.53 -41.48 -38.07
N SER A 107 16.81 -41.89 -38.18
CA SER A 107 17.40 -42.63 -39.33
C SER A 107 18.86 -42.22 -39.64
N GLY A 108 19.74 -43.23 -39.77
CA GLY A 108 20.98 -43.16 -40.54
C GLY A 108 22.24 -43.04 -39.67
N GLU A 109 22.87 -44.14 -39.26
CA GLU A 109 23.87 -44.93 -40.00
C GLU A 109 25.31 -44.53 -39.62
N ASP A 110 26.04 -45.52 -39.12
CA ASP A 110 27.48 -45.73 -39.02
C ASP A 110 28.45 -44.57 -39.33
N ILE A 111 29.36 -44.28 -38.39
CA ILE A 111 30.80 -44.49 -38.60
C ILE A 111 31.56 -44.55 -37.27
N VAL A 112 32.22 -45.67 -37.09
CA VAL A 112 33.28 -45.94 -36.10
C VAL A 112 34.52 -45.11 -36.41
N THR A 113 35.08 -44.39 -35.44
CA THR A 113 36.50 -44.03 -35.44
C THR A 113 37.07 -44.07 -34.02
N GLU A 114 37.84 -45.13 -33.76
CA GLU A 114 38.86 -45.21 -32.71
C GLU A 114 39.91 -44.10 -32.85
N GLY A 115 40.56 -43.75 -31.72
CA GLY A 115 41.75 -42.89 -31.65
C GLY A 115 41.76 -42.09 -30.34
N ILE A 116 42.25 -42.62 -29.21
CA ILE A 116 43.67 -42.75 -28.82
C ILE A 116 44.40 -41.41 -28.95
N TYR A 117 44.97 -40.88 -27.85
CA TYR A 117 46.27 -40.19 -27.69
C TYR A 117 46.25 -39.58 -26.26
N ASP A 118 46.73 -40.32 -25.27
CA ASP A 118 48.05 -40.30 -24.58
C ASP A 118 48.02 -39.47 -23.29
#